data_AF-A0A0C2E2T0-F1
#
_entry.id   AF-A0A0C2E2T0-F1
#
_cell.length_a   1.000
_cell.length_b   1.000
_cell.length_c   1.000
_cell.angle_alpha   90.00
_cell.angle_beta   90.00
_cell.angle_gamma   90.00
#
_symmetry.space_group_name_H-M   'P 1'
#
loop_
_entity.id
_entity.type
_entity.pdbx_description
1 polymer ?
#
loop_
_entity_poly.entity_id
_entity_poly.type
_entity_poly.pdbx_seq_one_letter_code
_entity_poly.pdbx_strand_id
1 'polypeptide(L)'
;MARQLRSMNKQLDRVMKNFGKESKRIWKTGIESAEISPSIIKTSDGRRAVDHKDLDEKIQKQFKLSDDEALVGVYLIYKGSNLFYVGHSTNIARRLKRHFSKPFEKKPSKKEKQLKPFNGVLEKRNMSIVIYRITDEQNYMFRKRLEKIISYNYVPEYLKWAYGSGEDEDVRKQKIRTSHKRTTA
;
A
#
# COMPACT_ATOMS: atom_id res chain seq x y z
N MET A 1 6.06 7.39 -17.49
CA MET A 1 6.13 6.50 -16.29
C MET A 1 5.95 7.34 -15.04
N ALA A 2 5.02 6.96 -14.16
CA ALA A 2 4.63 7.78 -13.01
C ALA A 2 5.71 7.81 -11.90
N ARG A 3 5.69 8.87 -11.07
CA ARG A 3 6.80 9.24 -10.17
C ARG A 3 7.02 8.24 -9.04
N GLN A 4 5.95 7.64 -8.51
CA GLN A 4 6.05 6.72 -7.38
C GLN A 4 6.64 5.37 -7.81
N LEU A 5 6.15 4.81 -8.91
CA LEU A 5 6.67 3.57 -9.46
C LEU A 5 8.17 3.66 -9.75
N ARG A 6 8.64 4.73 -10.40
CA ARG A 6 10.07 4.92 -10.68
C ARG A 6 10.92 4.97 -9.41
N SER A 7 10.46 5.71 -8.40
CA SER A 7 11.16 5.79 -7.12
C SER A 7 11.21 4.43 -6.42
N MET A 8 10.07 3.74 -6.34
CA MET A 8 9.95 2.44 -5.69
C MET A 8 10.80 1.37 -6.41
N ASN A 9 10.78 1.32 -7.74
CA ASN A 9 11.60 0.37 -8.51
C ASN A 9 13.09 0.58 -8.25
N LYS A 10 13.57 1.83 -8.25
CA LYS A 10 14.99 2.14 -7.96
C LYS A 10 15.40 1.68 -6.56
N GLN A 11 14.53 1.83 -5.58
CA GLN A 11 14.82 1.40 -4.20
C GLN A 11 14.74 -0.13 -4.08
N LEU A 12 13.73 -0.78 -4.66
CA LEU A 12 13.60 -2.24 -4.70
C LEU A 12 14.75 -2.90 -5.46
N ASP A 13 15.25 -2.31 -6.56
CA ASP A 13 16.44 -2.81 -7.25
C ASP A 13 17.65 -2.90 -6.34
N ARG A 14 17.82 -1.97 -5.40
CA ARG A 14 18.91 -2.00 -4.42
C ARG A 14 18.69 -3.10 -3.39
N VAL A 15 17.46 -3.20 -2.86
CA VAL A 15 17.08 -4.23 -1.88
C VAL A 15 17.26 -5.63 -2.48
N MET A 16 16.77 -5.85 -3.70
CA MET A 16 16.76 -7.13 -4.39
C MET A 16 18.16 -7.62 -4.79
N LYS A 17 19.19 -6.76 -4.81
CA LYS A 17 20.59 -7.19 -4.99
C LYS A 17 21.10 -8.04 -3.83
N ASN A 18 20.51 -7.88 -2.64
CA ASN A 18 20.90 -8.59 -1.43
C ASN A 18 20.17 -9.94 -1.26
N PHE A 19 19.26 -10.29 -2.17
CA PHE A 19 18.54 -11.56 -2.14
C PHE A 19 19.18 -12.59 -3.08
N GLY A 20 18.87 -13.87 -2.85
CA GLY A 20 19.41 -14.99 -3.61
C GLY A 20 19.15 -14.90 -5.13
N LYS A 21 19.96 -15.65 -5.91
CA LYS A 21 19.96 -15.64 -7.39
C LYS A 21 18.55 -15.78 -7.99
N GLU A 22 17.74 -16.68 -7.44
CA GLU A 22 16.36 -16.92 -7.88
C GLU A 22 15.46 -15.69 -7.72
N SER A 23 15.41 -15.07 -6.53
CA SER A 23 14.59 -13.88 -6.28
C SER A 23 14.99 -12.70 -7.17
N LYS A 24 16.30 -12.56 -7.43
CA LYS A 24 16.84 -11.56 -8.35
C LYS A 24 16.44 -11.83 -9.79
N ARG A 25 16.43 -13.10 -10.23
CA ARG A 25 15.93 -13.51 -11.56
C ARG A 25 14.46 -13.13 -11.71
N ILE A 26 13.61 -13.58 -10.77
CA ILE A 26 12.16 -13.30 -10.79
C ILE A 26 11.90 -11.79 -10.84
N TRP A 27 12.59 -11.00 -10.00
CA TRP A 27 12.43 -9.53 -10.00
C TRP A 27 12.77 -8.87 -11.34
N LYS A 28 13.82 -9.33 -12.01
CA LYS A 28 14.30 -8.71 -13.24
C LYS A 28 13.50 -9.07 -14.48
N THR A 29 13.03 -10.32 -14.57
CA THR A 29 12.45 -10.85 -15.82
C THR A 29 11.04 -11.39 -15.66
N GLY A 30 10.60 -11.68 -14.44
CA GLY A 30 9.30 -12.29 -14.14
C GLY A 30 8.28 -11.32 -13.53
N ILE A 31 8.56 -10.02 -13.52
CA ILE A 31 7.68 -8.99 -12.96
C ILE A 31 7.41 -7.87 -13.95
N GLU A 32 6.13 -7.65 -14.22
CA GLU A 32 5.62 -6.44 -14.86
C GLU A 32 5.14 -5.47 -13.80
N SER A 33 5.31 -4.16 -14.02
CA SER A 33 4.86 -3.15 -13.07
C SER A 33 4.20 -1.96 -13.71
N ALA A 34 3.17 -1.44 -13.05
CA ALA A 34 2.46 -0.25 -13.48
C ALA A 34 1.90 0.55 -12.31
N GLU A 35 1.68 1.84 -12.56
CA GLU A 35 1.00 2.74 -11.62
C GLU A 35 -0.34 3.14 -12.22
N ILE A 36 -1.39 2.96 -11.44
CA ILE A 36 -2.79 3.22 -11.82
C ILE A 36 -3.34 4.28 -10.89
N SER A 37 -3.96 5.30 -11.46
CA SER A 37 -4.68 6.33 -10.71
C SER A 37 -6.19 6.15 -10.95
N PRO A 38 -6.92 5.55 -10.01
CA PRO A 38 -8.37 5.34 -10.15
C PRO A 38 -9.12 6.66 -10.11
N SER A 39 -10.22 6.75 -10.85
CA SER A 39 -11.14 7.86 -10.76
C SER A 39 -11.89 7.83 -9.43
N ILE A 40 -12.05 8.99 -8.79
CA ILE A 40 -12.79 9.13 -7.53
C ILE A 40 -14.10 9.88 -7.80
N ILE A 41 -15.21 9.20 -7.57
CA ILE A 41 -16.56 9.73 -7.74
C ILE A 41 -17.15 10.19 -6.41
N LYS A 42 -18.14 11.08 -6.48
CA LYS A 42 -18.97 11.46 -5.34
C LYS A 42 -20.27 10.67 -5.41
N THR A 43 -20.58 9.94 -4.35
CA THR A 43 -21.83 9.16 -4.23
C THR A 43 -23.01 10.10 -3.94
N SER A 44 -24.24 9.61 -4.15
CA SER A 44 -25.48 10.38 -3.93
C SER A 44 -25.63 10.90 -2.51
N ASP A 45 -25.05 10.22 -1.52
CA ASP A 45 -25.01 10.63 -0.11
C ASP A 45 -23.79 11.49 0.26
N GLY A 46 -23.06 11.98 -0.75
CA GLY A 46 -21.97 12.95 -0.60
C GLY A 46 -20.61 12.36 -0.22
N ARG A 47 -20.48 11.03 -0.09
CA ARG A 47 -19.19 10.37 0.18
C ARG A 47 -18.33 10.28 -1.08
N ARG A 48 -17.04 10.00 -0.90
CA ARG A 48 -16.11 9.72 -2.00
C ARG A 48 -15.94 8.22 -2.13
N ALA A 49 -15.97 7.71 -3.36
CA ALA A 49 -15.75 6.31 -3.67
C ALA A 49 -14.84 6.16 -4.89
N VAL A 50 -14.17 5.02 -5.00
CA VAL A 50 -13.45 4.66 -6.22
C VAL A 50 -14.48 4.23 -7.27
N ASP A 51 -14.33 4.72 -8.50
CA ASP A 51 -15.06 4.16 -9.63
C ASP A 51 -14.48 2.78 -9.96
N HIS A 52 -15.24 1.73 -9.64
CA HIS A 52 -14.80 0.35 -9.84
C HIS A 52 -14.69 -0.03 -11.31
N LYS A 53 -15.52 0.56 -12.18
CA LYS A 53 -15.50 0.26 -13.62
C LYS A 53 -14.24 0.86 -14.25
N ASP A 54 -13.97 2.14 -13.95
CA ASP A 54 -12.75 2.82 -14.38
C ASP A 54 -11.48 2.11 -13.86
N LEU A 55 -11.50 1.64 -12.60
CA LEU A 55 -10.38 0.89 -12.03
C LEU A 55 -10.10 -0.40 -12.81
N ASP A 56 -11.13 -1.18 -13.14
CA ASP A 56 -10.95 -2.42 -13.91
C ASP A 56 -10.43 -2.16 -15.31
N GLU A 57 -11.06 -1.23 -16.03
CA GLU A 57 -10.67 -0.88 -17.40
C GLU A 57 -9.20 -0.42 -17.45
N LYS A 58 -8.77 0.37 -16.47
CA LYS A 58 -7.36 0.80 -16.34
C LYS A 58 -6.44 -0.37 -16.06
N ILE A 59 -6.81 -1.31 -15.19
CA ILE A 59 -5.99 -2.51 -14.90
C ILE A 59 -5.87 -3.38 -16.15
N GLN A 60 -7.00 -3.72 -16.79
CA GLN A 60 -7.04 -4.55 -17.99
C GLN A 60 -6.22 -3.94 -19.12
N LYS A 61 -6.45 -2.65 -19.42
CA LYS A 61 -5.71 -1.93 -20.46
C LYS A 61 -4.21 -1.87 -20.19
N GLN A 62 -3.83 -1.62 -18.94
CA GLN A 62 -2.43 -1.44 -18.55
C GLN A 62 -1.61 -2.73 -18.61
N PHE A 63 -2.23 -3.87 -18.29
CA PHE A 63 -1.59 -5.19 -18.29
C PHE A 63 -1.98 -6.07 -19.48
N LYS A 64 -2.75 -5.52 -20.42
CA LYS A 64 -3.28 -6.22 -21.62
C LYS A 64 -3.97 -7.54 -21.28
N LEU A 65 -4.72 -7.56 -20.19
CA LEU A 65 -5.41 -8.75 -19.71
C LEU A 65 -6.70 -8.98 -20.50
N SER A 66 -7.03 -10.25 -20.75
CA SER A 66 -8.41 -10.63 -21.13
C SER A 66 -9.35 -10.55 -19.92
N ASP A 67 -10.66 -10.61 -20.16
CA ASP A 67 -11.66 -10.50 -19.09
C ASP A 67 -11.54 -11.61 -18.03
N ASP A 68 -11.05 -12.79 -18.41
CA ASP A 68 -10.90 -13.95 -17.53
C ASP A 68 -9.51 -14.04 -16.86
N GLU A 69 -8.54 -13.23 -17.29
CA GLU A 69 -7.17 -13.36 -16.84
C GLU A 69 -6.96 -12.72 -15.44
N ALA A 70 -6.51 -13.54 -14.49
CA ALA A 70 -6.28 -13.10 -13.13
C ALA A 70 -4.91 -12.42 -12.97
N LEU A 71 -4.92 -11.17 -12.49
CA LEU A 71 -3.68 -10.47 -12.15
C LEU A 71 -3.11 -10.98 -10.81
N VAL A 72 -2.08 -11.83 -10.86
CA VAL A 72 -1.36 -12.37 -9.69
C VAL A 72 -0.15 -11.49 -9.34
N GLY A 73 0.02 -11.14 -8.07
CA GLY A 73 1.21 -10.40 -7.64
C GLY A 73 1.04 -9.60 -6.35
N VAL A 74 1.67 -8.42 -6.31
CA VAL A 74 1.62 -7.46 -5.19
C VAL A 74 1.06 -6.11 -5.66
N TYR A 75 0.25 -5.46 -4.82
CA TYR A 75 -0.25 -4.10 -5.03
C TYR A 75 0.07 -3.22 -3.83
N LEU A 76 0.38 -1.96 -4.11
CA LEU A 76 0.71 -0.93 -3.15
C LEU A 76 -0.29 0.21 -3.35
N ILE A 77 -0.93 0.65 -2.28
CA ILE A 77 -1.87 1.77 -2.31
C ILE A 77 -1.17 2.97 -1.68
N TYR A 78 -1.14 4.08 -2.41
CA TYR A 78 -0.56 5.33 -1.96
C TYR A 78 -1.63 6.38 -1.68
N LYS A 79 -1.49 7.10 -0.56
CA LYS A 79 -2.29 8.28 -0.19
C LYS A 79 -1.43 9.53 -0.43
N GLY A 80 -1.50 10.11 -1.63
CA GLY A 80 -0.49 11.09 -2.06
C GLY A 80 0.86 10.40 -2.19
N SER A 81 1.92 10.94 -1.61
CA SER A 81 3.27 10.32 -1.65
C SER A 81 3.50 9.23 -0.59
N ASN A 82 2.54 9.00 0.31
CA ASN A 82 2.72 8.06 1.42
C ASN A 82 2.25 6.67 1.02
N LEU A 83 3.11 5.66 1.20
CA LEU A 83 2.72 4.26 1.07
C LEU A 83 1.76 3.92 2.21
N PHE A 84 0.49 3.74 1.86
CA PHE A 84 -0.56 3.51 2.83
C PHE A 84 -0.74 2.03 3.13
N TYR A 85 -0.75 1.18 2.10
CA TYR A 85 -1.01 -0.25 2.22
C TYR A 85 -0.21 -1.06 1.20
N VAL A 86 0.17 -2.28 1.58
CA VAL A 86 0.77 -3.29 0.71
C VAL A 86 -0.03 -4.56 0.87
N GLY A 87 -0.37 -5.21 -0.24
CA GLY A 87 -1.00 -6.52 -0.20
C GLY A 87 -0.62 -7.36 -1.39
N HIS A 88 -0.77 -8.68 -1.26
CA HIS A 88 -0.60 -9.61 -2.37
C HIS A 88 -1.94 -10.30 -2.69
N SER A 89 -2.09 -10.80 -3.90
CA SER A 89 -3.26 -11.59 -4.28
C SER A 89 -2.97 -12.48 -5.49
N THR A 90 -3.80 -13.52 -5.64
CA THR A 90 -3.95 -14.26 -6.91
C THR A 90 -4.93 -13.59 -7.87
N ASN A 91 -5.69 -12.59 -7.41
CA ASN A 91 -6.49 -11.73 -8.28
C ASN A 91 -6.55 -10.32 -7.66
N ILE A 92 -5.63 -9.46 -8.08
CA ILE A 92 -5.47 -8.10 -7.55
C ILE A 92 -6.69 -7.23 -7.83
N ALA A 93 -7.27 -7.29 -9.04
CA ALA A 93 -8.44 -6.50 -9.40
C ALA A 93 -9.61 -6.78 -8.45
N ARG A 94 -9.95 -8.06 -8.24
CA ARG A 94 -11.00 -8.49 -7.29
C ARG A 94 -10.68 -8.05 -5.87
N ARG A 95 -9.41 -8.12 -5.44
CA ARG A 95 -9.00 -7.72 -4.09
C ARG A 95 -9.08 -6.21 -3.87
N LEU A 96 -8.71 -5.42 -4.86
CA LEU A 96 -8.84 -3.96 -4.83
C LEU A 96 -10.30 -3.54 -4.74
N LYS A 97 -11.20 -4.13 -5.56
CA LYS A 97 -12.64 -3.93 -5.42
C LYS A 97 -13.12 -4.18 -4.00
N ARG A 98 -12.75 -5.32 -3.40
CA ARG A 98 -13.14 -5.62 -2.00
C ARG A 98 -12.65 -4.60 -0.99
N HIS A 99 -11.47 -4.00 -1.19
CA HIS A 99 -10.97 -2.93 -0.33
C HIS A 99 -11.79 -1.64 -0.50
N PHE A 100 -12.17 -1.31 -1.73
CA PHE A 100 -12.92 -0.09 -2.06
C PHE A 100 -14.46 -0.24 -1.97
N SER A 101 -14.99 -1.46 -1.87
CA SER A 101 -16.42 -1.73 -1.65
C SER A 101 -16.83 -1.58 -0.18
N LYS A 102 -15.87 -1.59 0.76
CA LYS A 102 -16.20 -1.38 2.17
C LYS A 102 -16.65 0.06 2.35
N PRO A 103 -17.78 0.34 3.03
CA PRO A 103 -18.26 1.69 3.20
C PRO A 103 -17.18 2.53 3.90
N PHE A 104 -16.65 3.54 3.19
CA PHE A 104 -15.80 4.58 3.78
C PHE A 104 -16.73 5.43 4.65
N GLU A 105 -16.87 5.04 5.91
CA GLU A 105 -17.72 5.73 6.87
C GLU A 105 -17.20 7.14 7.16
N LYS A 106 -18.14 7.99 7.64
CA LYS A 106 -17.96 9.34 8.23
C LYS A 106 -16.61 9.53 8.92
N LYS A 107 -16.12 10.78 8.94
CA LYS A 107 -14.92 11.24 9.70
C LYS A 107 -14.61 10.31 10.87
N PRO A 108 -13.71 9.33 10.70
CA PRO A 108 -13.57 8.26 11.67
C PRO A 108 -13.02 8.84 12.97
N SER A 109 -13.54 8.37 14.11
CA SER A 109 -12.96 8.69 15.41
C SER A 109 -11.49 8.26 15.48
N LYS A 110 -10.71 8.83 16.40
CA LYS A 110 -9.28 8.50 16.54
C LYS A 110 -9.05 6.99 16.77
N LYS A 111 -9.98 6.31 17.46
CA LYS A 111 -9.99 4.85 17.66
C LYS A 111 -10.39 4.08 16.40
N GLU A 112 -11.37 4.54 15.61
CA GLU A 112 -11.76 3.88 14.36
C GLU A 112 -10.70 3.98 13.25
N LYS A 113 -9.90 5.05 13.22
CA LYS A 113 -8.75 5.14 12.32
C LYS A 113 -7.73 4.03 12.56
N GLN A 114 -7.62 3.55 13.80
CA GLN A 114 -6.77 2.42 14.16
C GLN A 114 -7.38 1.07 13.72
N LEU A 115 -8.72 0.96 13.66
CA LEU A 115 -9.44 -0.29 13.38
C LEU A 115 -9.88 -0.47 11.91
N LYS A 116 -10.14 0.61 11.18
CA LYS A 116 -10.60 0.64 9.78
C LYS A 116 -9.71 1.56 8.93
N PRO A 117 -8.47 1.17 8.62
CA PRO A 117 -7.44 2.08 8.09
C PRO A 117 -7.81 2.64 6.70
N PHE A 118 -8.63 1.92 5.92
CA PHE A 118 -8.98 2.33 4.56
C PHE A 118 -9.84 3.60 4.49
N ASN A 119 -10.61 3.94 5.55
CA ASN A 119 -11.51 5.10 5.54
C ASN A 119 -10.81 6.43 5.18
N GLY A 120 -9.51 6.56 5.49
CA GLY A 120 -8.73 7.76 5.21
C GLY A 120 -8.06 7.81 3.83
N VAL A 121 -8.07 6.73 3.03
CA VAL A 121 -7.31 6.66 1.76
C VAL A 121 -7.81 7.68 0.75
N LEU A 122 -9.14 7.85 0.68
CA LEU A 122 -9.81 8.71 -0.31
C LEU A 122 -9.85 10.19 0.09
N GLU A 123 -9.32 10.57 1.26
CA GLU A 123 -9.27 11.98 1.70
C GLU A 123 -8.37 12.82 0.80
N LYS A 124 -7.24 12.27 0.34
CA LYS A 124 -6.34 12.98 -0.59
C LYS A 124 -6.84 12.86 -2.02
N ARG A 125 -6.61 13.91 -2.83
CA ARG A 125 -7.00 13.93 -4.25
C ARG A 125 -6.14 13.01 -5.12
N ASN A 126 -4.93 12.67 -4.67
CA ASN A 126 -3.92 11.99 -5.49
C ASN A 126 -3.63 10.59 -4.93
N MET A 127 -4.65 9.73 -4.88
CA MET A 127 -4.46 8.32 -4.56
C MET A 127 -4.03 7.57 -5.83
N SER A 128 -3.05 6.70 -5.69
CA SER A 128 -2.50 5.88 -6.77
C SER A 128 -2.22 4.47 -6.27
N ILE A 129 -2.19 3.53 -7.19
CA ILE A 129 -1.99 2.11 -6.93
C ILE A 129 -0.82 1.65 -7.79
N VAL A 130 0.27 1.18 -7.17
CA VAL A 130 1.35 0.51 -7.89
C VAL A 130 1.10 -0.98 -7.85
N ILE A 131 1.17 -1.65 -9.00
CA ILE A 131 0.98 -3.10 -9.12
C ILE A 131 2.27 -3.71 -9.67
N TYR A 132 2.70 -4.80 -9.03
CA TYR A 132 3.76 -5.70 -9.47
C TYR A 132 3.11 -7.04 -9.82
N ARG A 133 2.87 -7.28 -11.11
CA ARG A 133 2.34 -8.53 -11.64
C ARG A 133 3.46 -9.54 -11.79
N ILE A 134 3.25 -10.76 -11.32
CA ILE A 134 4.13 -11.89 -11.62
C ILE A 134 3.61 -12.56 -12.88
N THR A 135 4.46 -12.69 -13.90
CA THR A 135 4.06 -13.17 -15.23
C THR A 135 4.20 -14.68 -15.41
N ASP A 136 5.03 -15.33 -14.59
CA ASP A 136 5.31 -16.76 -14.65
C ASP A 136 4.65 -17.48 -13.46
N GLU A 137 3.78 -18.44 -13.76
CA GLU A 137 3.00 -19.20 -12.79
C GLU A 137 3.86 -19.94 -11.76
N GLN A 138 5.02 -20.44 -12.19
CA GLN A 138 5.96 -21.13 -11.29
C GLN A 138 6.44 -20.22 -10.16
N ASN A 139 6.43 -18.90 -10.41
CA ASN A 139 6.88 -17.90 -9.46
C ASN A 139 5.74 -17.24 -8.68
N TYR A 140 4.47 -17.64 -8.85
CA TYR A 140 3.34 -16.99 -8.17
C TYR A 140 3.49 -16.94 -6.65
N MET A 141 4.15 -17.92 -6.03
CA MET A 141 4.42 -17.92 -4.58
C MET A 141 5.36 -16.80 -4.14
N PHE A 142 6.19 -16.28 -5.05
CA PHE A 142 7.07 -15.14 -4.79
C PHE A 142 6.28 -13.88 -4.37
N ARG A 143 4.99 -13.76 -4.71
CA ARG A 143 4.14 -12.62 -4.29
C ARG A 143 4.13 -12.40 -2.77
N LYS A 144 4.14 -13.49 -1.99
CA LYS A 144 4.14 -13.43 -0.52
C LYS A 144 5.46 -12.90 0.00
N ARG A 145 6.58 -13.35 -0.60
CA ARG A 145 7.92 -12.90 -0.25
C ARG A 145 8.13 -11.45 -0.64
N LEU A 146 7.71 -11.06 -1.84
CA LEU A 146 7.81 -9.70 -2.34
C LEU A 146 7.01 -8.72 -1.47
N GLU A 147 5.78 -9.07 -1.07
CA GLU A 147 5.01 -8.25 -0.13
C GLU A 147 5.76 -8.07 1.20
N LYS A 148 6.29 -9.13 1.81
CA LYS A 148 7.10 -9.02 3.04
C LYS A 148 8.34 -8.14 2.86
N ILE A 149 9.06 -8.27 1.74
CA ILE A 149 10.23 -7.44 1.43
C ILE A 149 9.84 -5.96 1.39
N ILE A 150 8.75 -5.64 0.68
CA ILE A 150 8.26 -4.26 0.57
C ILE A 150 7.79 -3.75 1.94
N SER A 151 6.95 -4.51 2.64
CA SER A 151 6.39 -4.14 3.94
C SER A 151 7.49 -3.87 4.98
N TYR A 152 8.56 -4.67 5.00
CA TYR A 152 9.69 -4.50 5.93
C TYR A 152 10.56 -3.28 5.61
N ASN A 153 10.85 -3.02 4.33
CA ASN A 153 11.77 -1.95 3.95
C ASN A 153 11.12 -0.56 3.93
N TYR A 154 9.81 -0.45 3.69
CA TYR A 154 9.14 0.84 3.50
C TYR A 154 8.03 1.13 4.51
N VAL A 155 7.73 0.19 5.41
CA VAL A 155 6.78 0.28 6.54
C VAL A 155 5.52 1.09 6.18
N PRO A 156 4.51 0.47 5.55
CA PRO A 156 3.30 1.14 5.12
C PRO A 156 2.54 1.74 6.32
N GLU A 157 1.80 2.83 6.09
CA GLU A 157 1.11 3.60 7.13
C GLU A 157 0.24 2.73 8.05
N TYR A 158 -0.49 1.76 7.48
CA TYR A 158 -1.34 0.84 8.24
C TYR A 158 -0.59 -0.10 9.19
N LEU A 159 0.74 -0.22 9.09
CA LEU A 159 1.56 -1.04 9.99
C LEU A 159 2.36 -0.21 10.99
N LYS A 160 2.41 1.12 10.85
CA LYS A 160 3.22 1.97 11.73
C LYS A 160 2.85 1.87 13.21
N TRP A 161 1.57 1.62 13.51
CA TRP A 161 1.12 1.41 14.90
C TRP A 161 1.60 0.06 15.48
N ALA A 162 1.75 -0.97 14.64
CA ALA A 162 2.18 -2.30 15.06
C ALA A 162 3.71 -2.39 15.28
N TYR A 163 4.48 -1.55 14.58
CA TYR A 163 5.95 -1.48 14.71
C TYR A 163 6.43 -0.39 15.67
N GLY A 164 5.53 0.18 16.47
CA GLY A 164 5.83 1.30 17.36
C GLY A 164 5.90 2.61 16.60
N SER A 165 4.82 3.38 16.66
CA SER A 165 4.94 4.83 16.54
C SER A 165 5.96 5.27 17.59
N GLY A 166 7.01 6.01 17.20
CA GLY A 166 7.96 6.66 18.10
C GLY A 166 7.32 7.74 18.99
N GLU A 167 6.07 7.56 19.42
CA GLU A 167 5.39 8.37 20.45
C GLU A 167 5.91 8.05 21.87
N ASP A 168 6.82 7.08 22.03
CA ASP A 168 7.50 6.85 23.32
C ASP A 168 8.66 7.83 23.60
N GLU A 169 9.12 8.62 22.62
CA GLU A 169 10.13 9.65 22.90
C GLU A 169 9.54 10.87 23.61
N ASP A 170 8.33 11.31 23.26
CA ASP A 170 7.71 12.48 23.87
C ASP A 170 7.17 12.18 25.28
N VAL A 171 6.68 10.95 25.52
CA VAL A 171 6.29 10.49 26.87
C VAL A 171 7.53 10.30 27.76
N ARG A 172 8.66 9.83 27.22
CA ARG A 172 9.93 9.79 27.97
C ARG A 172 10.47 11.19 28.29
N LYS A 173 10.40 12.15 27.36
CA LYS A 173 10.83 13.53 27.60
C LYS A 173 9.94 14.27 28.62
N GLN A 174 8.63 13.99 28.64
CA GLN A 174 7.74 14.52 29.69
C GLN A 174 8.02 13.92 31.07
N LYS A 175 8.29 12.61 31.17
CA LYS A 175 8.66 11.97 32.45
C LYS A 175 10.01 12.45 33.00
N ILE A 176 10.98 12.72 32.14
CA ILE A 176 12.30 13.27 32.56
C ILE A 176 12.15 14.72 33.04
N ARG A 177 11.27 15.52 32.41
CA ARG A 177 11.03 16.92 32.82
C ARG A 177 10.23 17.06 34.12
N THR A 178 9.36 16.10 34.47
CA THR A 178 8.60 16.15 35.73
C THR A 178 9.34 15.55 36.92
N SER A 179 10.39 14.73 36.72
CA SER A 179 11.17 14.18 37.84
C SER A 179 12.23 15.13 38.41
N HIS A 180 12.56 16.23 37.72
CA HIS A 180 13.57 17.22 38.17
C HIS A 180 12.98 18.42 38.94
N LYS A 181 11.71 18.36 39.35
CA LYS A 181 11.07 19.39 40.18
C LYS A 181 10.56 18.85 41.52
N ARG A 182 11.40 18.13 42.26
CA ARG A 182 11.19 17.88 43.70
C ARG A 182 12.45 17.35 44.40
N THR A 183 13.39 18.25 44.71
CA THR A 183 14.25 18.15 45.91
C THR A 183 15.00 19.47 46.09
N THR A 184 14.31 20.44 46.68
CA THR A 184 14.92 21.55 47.44
C THR A 184 13.89 21.99 48.48
N ALA A 185 14.04 21.46 49.70
CA ALA A 185 13.71 22.06 50.98
C ALA A 185 14.32 21.14 52.05
#